data_AF-C3Y5U0-F1
#
_entry.id   AF-C3Y5U0-F1
#
_cell.length_a   1.000
_cell.length_b   1.000
_cell.length_c   1.000
_cell.angle_alpha   90.00
_cell.angle_beta   90.00
_cell.angle_gamma   90.00
#
_symmetry.space_group_name_H-M   'P 1'
#
loop_
_entity.id
_entity.type
_entity.pdbx_description
1 polymer ?
#
loop_
_entity_poly.entity_id
_entity_poly.type
_entity_poly.pdbx_seq_one_letter_code
_entity_poly.pdbx_strand_id
1 'polypeptide(L)'
;MCTAGTWRGFRYVKDNDPAVTLLFDKNGYIAGLQMGVRKNELPPDGSIPPQQVTPPWIEDTDQDMWLLTAYFIQPSDICSDGRTEAEYQEEGTGTDLYIQTGPNPTSDIMAIPLYQSDLQGTEWVEGKCFWGMGKHYWWNLRVDMDCREFYPVFIMYNGGKLNAFGWDIMNYLDSPRYEHPSAFGLFIDTVPTCLTDQSQSLSTMHVYLTNGFPPFYNHC
;
A
#
# COMPACT_ATOMS: atom_id res chain seq x y z
N MET A 1 -2.53 -23.18 7.60
CA MET A 1 -4.00 -23.04 7.44
C MET A 1 -4.30 -21.58 7.22
N CYS A 2 -5.25 -21.24 6.34
CA CYS A 2 -5.75 -19.87 6.19
C CYS A 2 -6.59 -19.55 7.44
N THR A 3 -5.92 -19.31 8.57
CA THR A 3 -6.57 -19.12 9.86
C THR A 3 -7.38 -17.82 9.82
N ALA A 4 -8.43 -17.75 10.63
CA ALA A 4 -9.07 -16.50 11.02
C ALA A 4 -8.05 -15.71 11.86
N GLY A 5 -7.07 -15.13 11.18
CA GLY A 5 -6.03 -14.31 11.77
C GLY A 5 -6.25 -12.85 11.42
N THR A 6 -5.28 -12.06 11.81
CA THR A 6 -5.20 -10.63 11.61
C THR A 6 -5.18 -10.21 10.12
N TRP A 7 -4.96 -11.13 9.18
CA TRP A 7 -5.07 -10.91 7.72
C TRP A 7 -5.57 -12.19 7.03
N ARG A 8 -5.82 -12.13 5.72
CA ARG A 8 -6.23 -13.28 4.89
C ARG A 8 -5.13 -13.72 3.93
N GLY A 9 -5.07 -15.01 3.66
CA GLY A 9 -4.16 -15.60 2.68
C GLY A 9 -2.94 -16.29 3.25
N PHE A 10 -2.27 -17.04 2.39
CA PHE A 10 -1.04 -17.77 2.69
C PHE A 10 0.16 -16.91 2.30
N ARG A 11 1.04 -16.65 3.26
CA ARG A 11 2.21 -15.79 3.05
C ARG A 11 3.35 -16.50 2.34
N TYR A 12 4.01 -15.77 1.47
CA TYR A 12 5.33 -16.08 0.97
C TYR A 12 6.24 -14.87 1.14
N VAL A 13 7.32 -15.07 1.90
CA VAL A 13 8.38 -14.07 2.11
C VAL A 13 9.61 -14.52 1.34
N LYS A 14 10.09 -13.70 0.41
CA LYS A 14 11.29 -14.00 -0.36
C LYS A 14 12.53 -13.56 0.41
N ASP A 15 13.52 -14.43 0.53
CA ASP A 15 14.82 -14.15 1.16
C ASP A 15 14.73 -13.57 2.59
N ASN A 16 13.63 -13.87 3.32
CA ASN A 16 13.35 -13.35 4.67
C ASN A 16 13.26 -11.80 4.74
N ASP A 17 13.04 -11.14 3.60
CA ASP A 17 12.79 -9.70 3.49
C ASP A 17 11.27 -9.42 3.55
N PRO A 18 10.74 -8.86 4.66
CA PRO A 18 9.32 -8.61 4.82
C PRO A 18 8.81 -7.40 4.01
N ALA A 19 9.69 -6.63 3.36
CA ALA A 19 9.29 -5.46 2.58
C ALA A 19 8.23 -5.80 1.50
N VAL A 20 8.34 -7.01 0.93
CA VAL A 20 7.33 -7.57 0.01
C VAL A 20 7.00 -9.00 0.41
N THR A 21 5.84 -9.19 1.02
CA THR A 21 5.27 -10.49 1.33
C THR A 21 4.06 -10.73 0.44
N LEU A 22 4.09 -11.76 -0.41
CA LEU A 22 2.94 -12.11 -1.24
C LEU A 22 1.91 -12.89 -0.42
N LEU A 23 0.63 -12.59 -0.67
CA LEU A 23 -0.51 -13.33 -0.13
C LEU A 23 -1.13 -14.16 -1.23
N PHE A 24 -1.29 -15.46 -0.99
CA PHE A 24 -1.96 -16.39 -1.89
C PHE A 24 -3.34 -16.76 -1.35
N ASP A 25 -4.31 -16.96 -2.25
CA ASP A 25 -5.56 -17.61 -1.89
C ASP A 25 -5.36 -19.11 -1.62
N LYS A 26 -6.43 -19.79 -1.19
CA LYS A 26 -6.38 -21.22 -0.85
C LYS A 26 -6.01 -22.13 -2.02
N ASN A 27 -6.19 -21.66 -3.26
CA ASN A 27 -5.91 -22.42 -4.48
C ASN A 27 -4.50 -22.11 -5.03
N GLY A 28 -3.78 -21.15 -4.43
CA GLY A 28 -2.39 -20.84 -4.75
C GLY A 28 -2.20 -19.68 -5.72
N TYR A 29 -3.21 -18.85 -5.95
CA TYR A 29 -3.08 -17.65 -6.79
C TYR A 29 -2.83 -16.39 -5.94
N ILE A 30 -2.03 -15.45 -6.46
CA ILE A 30 -1.68 -14.20 -5.74
C ILE A 30 -2.95 -13.37 -5.52
N ALA A 31 -3.34 -13.20 -4.27
CA ALA A 31 -4.54 -12.49 -3.84
C ALA A 31 -4.26 -11.15 -3.17
N GLY A 32 -3.01 -10.85 -2.84
CA GLY A 32 -2.62 -9.61 -2.18
C GLY A 32 -1.13 -9.50 -1.91
N LEU A 33 -0.78 -8.43 -1.21
CA LEU A 33 0.58 -8.08 -0.82
C LEU A 33 0.57 -7.47 0.58
N GLN A 34 1.60 -7.79 1.34
CA GLN A 34 1.92 -7.12 2.59
C GLN A 34 3.29 -6.47 2.50
N MET A 35 3.38 -5.27 3.05
CA MET A 35 4.65 -4.69 3.46
C MET A 35 4.74 -4.86 4.97
N GLY A 36 5.83 -5.47 5.43
CA GLY A 36 6.13 -5.66 6.83
C GLY A 36 7.39 -4.90 7.25
N VAL A 37 7.39 -4.40 8.48
CA VAL A 37 8.57 -3.80 9.13
C VAL A 37 8.75 -4.43 10.50
N ARG A 38 9.93 -5.01 10.77
CA ARG A 38 10.20 -5.59 12.08
C ARG A 38 10.32 -4.46 13.10
N LYS A 39 9.81 -4.67 14.32
CA LYS A 39 9.80 -3.58 15.33
C LYS A 39 11.19 -3.12 15.74
N ASN A 40 12.20 -3.97 15.63
CA ASN A 40 13.59 -3.60 15.89
C ASN A 40 14.23 -2.73 14.80
N GLU A 41 13.58 -2.56 13.65
CA GLU A 41 13.98 -1.65 12.58
C GLU A 41 13.33 -0.25 12.73
N LEU A 42 12.41 -0.10 13.69
CA LEU A 42 11.69 1.13 13.97
C LEU A 42 12.31 1.89 15.16
N PRO A 43 12.06 3.20 15.28
CA PRO A 43 12.46 3.98 16.45
C PRO A 43 11.99 3.35 17.77
N PRO A 44 12.87 3.24 18.79
CA PRO A 44 12.55 2.56 20.04
C PRO A 44 11.57 3.34 20.93
N ASP A 45 11.25 4.58 20.59
CA ASP A 45 10.26 5.41 21.29
C ASP A 45 8.80 5.08 20.89
N GLY A 46 8.62 4.18 19.92
CA GLY A 46 7.30 3.77 19.43
C GLY A 46 6.59 4.86 18.61
N SER A 47 7.34 5.82 18.03
CA SER A 47 6.76 6.88 17.20
C SER A 47 6.18 6.38 15.88
N ILE A 48 6.62 5.19 15.43
CA ILE A 48 6.16 4.52 14.21
C ILE A 48 5.61 3.13 14.57
N PRO A 49 4.39 2.78 14.12
CA PRO A 49 3.44 3.64 13.44
C PRO A 49 2.85 4.71 14.37
N PRO A 50 2.51 5.91 13.87
CA PRO A 50 1.82 6.91 14.69
C PRO A 50 0.40 6.47 15.04
N GLN A 51 -0.04 6.75 16.26
CA GLN A 51 -1.40 6.41 16.72
C GLN A 51 -2.50 7.06 15.85
N GLN A 52 -2.23 8.25 15.29
CA GLN A 52 -3.15 9.02 14.46
C GLN A 52 -3.49 8.33 13.13
N VAL A 53 -2.60 7.48 12.62
CA VAL A 53 -2.75 6.73 11.36
C VAL A 53 -2.66 5.22 11.60
N THR A 54 -3.12 4.76 12.76
CA THR A 54 -3.27 3.34 13.09
C THR A 54 -4.74 3.11 13.39
N PRO A 55 -5.53 2.52 12.47
CA PRO A 55 -5.18 1.83 11.21
C PRO A 55 -4.68 2.74 10.06
N PRO A 56 -3.98 2.21 9.02
CA PRO A 56 -4.00 0.84 8.50
C PRO A 56 -2.86 -0.05 8.98
N TRP A 57 -2.02 0.41 9.90
CA TRP A 57 -0.99 -0.42 10.50
C TRP A 57 -1.61 -1.52 11.37
N ILE A 58 -1.21 -2.76 11.11
CA ILE A 58 -1.71 -3.93 11.81
C ILE A 58 -0.55 -4.72 12.40
N GLU A 59 -0.64 -5.07 13.68
CA GLU A 59 0.42 -5.78 14.38
C GLU A 59 0.41 -7.28 14.05
N ASP A 60 1.58 -7.81 13.72
CA ASP A 60 1.86 -9.24 13.73
C ASP A 60 2.66 -9.61 14.97
N THR A 61 1.96 -10.06 15.99
CA THR A 61 2.56 -10.46 17.26
C THR A 61 3.42 -11.72 17.13
N ASP A 62 3.15 -12.58 16.14
CA ASP A 62 3.86 -13.85 15.97
C ASP A 62 5.23 -13.65 15.33
N GLN A 63 5.39 -12.60 14.53
CA GLN A 63 6.64 -12.26 13.84
C GLN A 63 7.30 -10.97 14.36
N ASP A 64 6.71 -10.33 15.37
CA ASP A 64 7.14 -9.07 15.98
C ASP A 64 7.37 -7.96 14.93
N MET A 65 6.36 -7.74 14.10
CA MET A 65 6.39 -6.75 13.02
C MET A 65 5.07 -5.98 12.88
N TRP A 66 5.14 -4.83 12.23
CA TRP A 66 3.98 -4.07 11.77
C TRP A 66 3.73 -4.32 10.30
N LEU A 67 2.47 -4.31 9.89
CA LEU A 67 2.02 -4.65 8.54
C LEU A 67 1.17 -3.54 7.94
N LEU A 68 1.36 -3.31 6.65
CA LEU A 68 0.36 -2.74 5.75
C LEU A 68 -0.06 -3.82 4.76
N THR A 69 -1.36 -3.96 4.53
CA THR A 69 -1.91 -5.03 3.70
C THR A 69 -2.79 -4.46 2.58
N ALA A 70 -2.46 -4.84 1.36
CA ALA A 70 -3.29 -4.65 0.17
C ALA A 70 -3.80 -6.01 -0.32
N TYR A 71 -5.07 -6.08 -0.68
CA TYR A 71 -5.67 -7.23 -1.35
C TYR A 71 -6.09 -6.84 -2.77
N PHE A 72 -5.89 -7.76 -3.71
CA PHE A 72 -6.22 -7.57 -5.13
C PHE A 72 -7.56 -8.19 -5.50
N ILE A 73 -8.14 -8.94 -4.57
CA ILE A 73 -9.49 -9.53 -4.64
C ILE A 73 -10.18 -9.32 -3.31
N GLN A 74 -11.49 -9.56 -3.26
CA GLN A 74 -12.27 -9.44 -2.04
C GLN A 74 -11.70 -10.36 -0.94
N PRO A 75 -11.33 -9.85 0.25
CA PRO A 75 -10.66 -10.66 1.28
C PRO A 75 -11.48 -11.82 1.84
N SER A 76 -12.81 -11.77 1.74
CA SER A 76 -13.70 -12.86 2.14
C SER A 76 -13.47 -14.14 1.33
N ASP A 77 -12.97 -14.01 0.11
CA ASP A 77 -12.92 -15.09 -0.86
C ASP A 77 -11.57 -15.82 -0.80
N ILE A 78 -10.51 -15.14 -0.35
CA ILE A 78 -9.13 -15.62 -0.30
C ILE A 78 -8.99 -16.98 0.42
N CYS A 79 -9.61 -17.11 1.58
CA CYS A 79 -9.49 -18.31 2.41
C CYS A 79 -10.65 -19.29 2.23
N SER A 80 -11.78 -18.85 1.68
CA SER A 80 -13.03 -19.61 1.63
C SER A 80 -13.13 -20.41 0.34
N ASP A 81 -13.37 -19.76 -0.78
CA ASP A 81 -13.51 -20.35 -2.11
C ASP A 81 -12.20 -20.30 -2.90
N GLY A 82 -11.43 -19.23 -2.73
CA GLY A 82 -10.29 -18.89 -3.58
C GLY A 82 -10.71 -18.69 -5.03
N ARG A 83 -9.78 -18.28 -5.90
CA ARG A 83 -10.08 -18.22 -7.33
C ARG A 83 -9.81 -19.55 -8.01
N THR A 84 -10.60 -19.82 -9.04
CA THR A 84 -10.36 -20.87 -10.02
C THR A 84 -9.29 -20.45 -11.01
N GLU A 85 -8.72 -21.42 -11.73
CA GLU A 85 -7.79 -21.13 -12.84
C GLU A 85 -8.43 -20.24 -13.90
N ALA A 86 -9.71 -20.44 -14.21
CA ALA A 86 -10.42 -19.64 -15.21
C ALA A 86 -10.53 -18.16 -14.81
N GLU A 87 -10.92 -17.90 -13.55
CA GLU A 87 -10.97 -16.54 -12.99
C GLU A 87 -9.57 -15.91 -12.99
N TYR A 88 -8.53 -16.64 -12.57
CA TYR A 88 -7.17 -16.12 -12.59
C TYR A 88 -6.67 -15.78 -14.01
N GLN A 89 -7.02 -16.58 -15.02
CA GLN A 89 -6.64 -16.30 -16.40
C GLN A 89 -7.37 -15.09 -16.98
N GLU A 90 -8.61 -14.84 -16.56
CA GLU A 90 -9.40 -13.69 -17.00
C GLU A 90 -9.01 -12.39 -16.27
N GLU A 91 -8.83 -12.46 -14.96
CA GLU A 91 -8.65 -11.31 -14.07
C GLU A 91 -7.17 -11.01 -13.77
N GLY A 92 -6.27 -11.96 -14.05
CA GLY A 92 -4.87 -11.89 -13.64
C GLY A 92 -4.72 -11.90 -12.12
N THR A 93 -3.89 -11.02 -11.58
CA THR A 93 -3.64 -10.94 -10.13
C THR A 93 -4.89 -10.45 -9.35
N GLY A 94 -5.82 -9.75 -9.99
CA GLY A 94 -7.07 -9.30 -9.39
C GLY A 94 -7.68 -8.13 -10.14
N THR A 95 -8.92 -7.79 -9.81
CA THR A 95 -9.73 -6.75 -10.47
C THR A 95 -9.86 -5.45 -9.69
N ASP A 96 -9.59 -5.50 -8.38
CA ASP A 96 -9.81 -4.41 -7.43
C ASP A 96 -8.59 -4.22 -6.53
N LEU A 97 -8.60 -3.16 -5.71
CA LEU A 97 -7.61 -2.92 -4.67
C LEU A 97 -8.30 -2.58 -3.35
N TYR A 98 -7.99 -3.36 -2.32
CA TYR A 98 -8.51 -3.16 -0.96
C TYR A 98 -7.36 -2.96 0.02
N ILE A 99 -7.40 -1.90 0.82
CA ILE A 99 -6.45 -1.69 1.91
C ILE A 99 -7.08 -2.17 3.20
N GLN A 100 -6.37 -2.99 3.96
CA GLN A 100 -6.83 -3.39 5.29
C GLN A 100 -6.74 -2.19 6.26
N THR A 101 -7.83 -1.90 6.94
CA THR A 101 -7.98 -0.73 7.84
C THR A 101 -8.43 -1.12 9.23
N GLY A 102 -8.25 -2.38 9.62
CA GLY A 102 -8.57 -2.83 10.97
C GLY A 102 -8.31 -4.31 11.19
N PRO A 103 -8.58 -4.80 12.41
CA PRO A 103 -8.28 -6.17 12.81
C PRO A 103 -9.12 -7.22 12.06
N ASN A 104 -10.29 -6.87 11.54
CA ASN A 104 -11.09 -7.78 10.73
C ASN A 104 -10.81 -7.55 9.23
N PRO A 105 -10.00 -8.40 8.58
CA PRO A 105 -9.60 -8.20 7.19
C PRO A 105 -10.73 -8.32 6.16
N THR A 106 -11.93 -8.77 6.57
CA THR A 106 -13.09 -8.91 5.67
C THR A 106 -14.10 -7.77 5.75
N SER A 107 -14.14 -7.03 6.86
CA SER A 107 -15.04 -5.88 7.04
C SER A 107 -14.28 -4.55 7.15
N ASP A 108 -13.08 -4.57 7.72
CA ASP A 108 -12.31 -3.38 8.00
C ASP A 108 -11.38 -3.13 6.81
N ILE A 109 -11.99 -2.74 5.69
CA ILE A 109 -11.30 -2.54 4.41
C ILE A 109 -11.71 -1.21 3.78
N MET A 110 -10.74 -0.57 3.14
CA MET A 110 -10.95 0.56 2.25
C MET A 110 -10.81 0.06 0.81
N ALA A 111 -11.93 0.02 0.07
CA ALA A 111 -11.90 -0.20 -1.37
C ALA A 111 -11.37 1.06 -2.06
N ILE A 112 -10.33 0.90 -2.87
CA ILE A 112 -9.76 1.99 -3.67
C ILE A 112 -10.57 2.12 -4.96
N PRO A 113 -11.09 3.31 -5.30
CA PRO A 113 -11.90 3.46 -6.50
C PRO A 113 -11.13 3.09 -7.77
N LEU A 114 -11.73 2.27 -8.63
CA LEU A 114 -11.06 1.83 -9.87
C LEU A 114 -10.86 2.97 -10.87
N TYR A 115 -11.77 3.94 -10.89
CA TYR A 115 -11.71 5.08 -11.80
C TYR A 115 -11.42 6.38 -11.06
N GLN A 116 -10.58 7.22 -11.65
CA GLN A 116 -10.15 8.49 -11.08
C GLN A 116 -11.33 9.46 -10.87
N SER A 117 -12.36 9.36 -11.73
CA SER A 117 -13.60 10.14 -11.60
C SER A 117 -14.32 9.91 -10.28
N ASP A 118 -14.14 8.73 -9.69
CA ASP A 118 -14.86 8.29 -8.50
C ASP A 118 -14.17 8.76 -7.21
N LEU A 119 -13.05 9.47 -7.32
CA LEU A 119 -12.39 10.17 -6.20
C LEU A 119 -13.08 11.48 -5.82
N GLN A 120 -14.03 11.97 -6.64
CA GLN A 120 -14.72 13.21 -6.32
C GLN A 120 -15.50 13.08 -5.00
N GLY A 121 -15.16 13.93 -4.03
CA GLY A 121 -15.81 13.95 -2.72
C GLY A 121 -15.26 12.93 -1.72
N THR A 122 -14.17 12.23 -2.05
CA THR A 122 -13.40 11.43 -1.09
C THR A 122 -12.30 12.26 -0.43
N GLU A 123 -11.59 11.65 0.52
CA GLU A 123 -10.41 12.23 1.18
C GLU A 123 -9.13 12.15 0.32
N TRP A 124 -9.19 11.58 -0.89
CA TRP A 124 -8.01 11.47 -1.76
C TRP A 124 -7.71 12.83 -2.40
N VAL A 125 -6.65 13.47 -1.93
CA VAL A 125 -6.17 14.76 -2.41
C VAL A 125 -5.31 14.57 -3.64
N GLU A 126 -5.62 15.31 -4.72
CA GLU A 126 -4.86 15.26 -5.96
C GLU A 126 -3.43 15.76 -5.78
N GLY A 127 -2.47 14.96 -6.23
CA GLY A 127 -1.06 15.31 -6.33
C GLY A 127 -0.63 15.57 -7.78
N LYS A 128 0.67 15.45 -8.03
CA LYS A 128 1.24 15.71 -9.35
C LYS A 128 1.21 14.50 -10.26
N CYS A 129 1.22 14.82 -11.55
CA CYS A 129 1.55 13.85 -12.58
C CYS A 129 3.07 13.66 -12.64
N PHE A 130 3.53 12.42 -12.47
CA PHE A 130 4.93 12.10 -12.70
C PHE A 130 5.06 11.19 -13.92
N TRP A 131 5.91 11.62 -14.87
CA TRP A 131 6.11 10.88 -16.11
C TRP A 131 6.71 9.49 -15.84
N GLY A 132 6.00 8.45 -16.30
CA GLY A 132 6.38 7.06 -16.06
C GLY A 132 5.79 6.45 -14.78
N MET A 133 5.09 7.22 -13.95
CA MET A 133 4.42 6.68 -12.75
C MET A 133 2.90 6.86 -12.82
N GLY A 134 2.44 8.04 -13.26
CA GLY A 134 1.02 8.41 -13.34
C GLY A 134 0.67 9.59 -12.44
N LYS A 135 -0.64 9.80 -12.24
CA LYS A 135 -1.18 10.84 -11.37
C LYS A 135 -1.27 10.32 -9.94
N HIS A 136 -0.55 10.96 -9.02
CA HIS A 136 -0.55 10.60 -7.60
C HIS A 136 -1.74 11.20 -6.86
N TYR A 137 -2.22 10.48 -5.85
CA TYR A 137 -3.21 10.93 -4.89
C TYR A 137 -2.82 10.50 -3.48
N TRP A 138 -3.06 11.38 -2.51
CA TRP A 138 -2.61 11.27 -1.14
C TRP A 138 -3.80 11.42 -0.19
N TRP A 139 -3.91 10.57 0.82
CA TRP A 139 -5.08 10.59 1.71
C TRP A 139 -5.03 11.78 2.68
N ASN A 140 -6.09 12.60 2.68
CA ASN A 140 -6.34 13.73 3.58
C ASN A 140 -5.11 14.65 3.78
N LEU A 141 -4.40 14.92 2.69
CA LEU A 141 -3.16 15.69 2.70
C LEU A 141 -3.44 17.18 2.92
N ARG A 142 -2.72 17.82 3.85
CA ARG A 142 -2.82 19.27 4.14
C ARG A 142 -1.44 19.86 4.35
N VAL A 143 -1.25 21.12 3.97
CA VAL A 143 0.06 21.80 4.08
C VAL A 143 0.55 21.91 5.52
N ASP A 144 -0.37 22.08 6.46
CA ASP A 144 -0.16 22.35 7.89
C ASP A 144 -0.41 21.13 8.78
N MET A 145 -0.47 19.92 8.20
CA MET A 145 -0.67 18.69 8.98
C MET A 145 0.54 18.31 9.83
N ASP A 146 0.28 17.60 10.93
CA ASP A 146 1.32 16.93 11.71
C ASP A 146 1.80 15.69 10.93
N CYS A 147 3.11 15.41 10.93
CA CYS A 147 3.65 14.24 10.22
C CYS A 147 3.16 12.90 10.77
N ARG A 148 2.64 12.88 11.99
CA ARG A 148 1.96 11.71 12.55
C ARG A 148 0.62 11.42 11.88
N GLU A 149 0.04 12.41 11.20
CA GLU A 149 -1.19 12.26 10.43
C GLU A 149 -0.93 11.84 8.97
N PHE A 150 0.34 11.72 8.55
CA PHE A 150 0.67 11.33 7.18
C PHE A 150 0.30 9.86 6.95
N TYR A 151 -0.74 9.65 6.14
CA TYR A 151 -1.31 8.33 5.89
C TYR A 151 -0.34 7.49 5.05
N PRO A 152 -0.09 6.22 5.39
CA PRO A 152 1.01 5.45 4.82
C PRO A 152 0.67 4.84 3.45
N VAL A 153 -0.31 5.40 2.73
CA VAL A 153 -0.81 4.87 1.46
C VAL A 153 -1.02 6.02 0.48
N PHE A 154 -0.47 5.86 -0.72
CA PHE A 154 -0.77 6.69 -1.88
C PHE A 154 -1.27 5.82 -3.03
N ILE A 155 -2.09 6.41 -3.90
CA ILE A 155 -2.67 5.70 -5.05
C ILE A 155 -2.36 6.46 -6.34
N MET A 156 -2.31 5.74 -7.46
CA MET A 156 -1.93 6.30 -8.74
C MET A 156 -2.82 5.84 -9.88
N TYR A 157 -3.17 6.80 -10.73
CA TYR A 157 -4.01 6.59 -11.91
C TYR A 157 -3.22 6.88 -13.19
N ASN A 158 -3.49 6.09 -14.22
CA ASN A 158 -3.01 6.30 -15.58
C ASN A 158 -4.20 6.22 -16.55
N GLY A 159 -4.38 7.23 -17.40
CA GLY A 159 -5.53 7.29 -18.31
C GLY A 159 -6.89 7.20 -17.60
N GLY A 160 -6.99 7.74 -16.39
CA GLY A 160 -8.22 7.73 -15.59
C GLY A 160 -8.55 6.41 -14.87
N LYS A 161 -7.68 5.39 -14.94
CA LYS A 161 -7.88 4.09 -14.26
C LYS A 161 -6.75 3.83 -13.27
N LEU A 162 -7.10 3.23 -12.13
CA LEU A 162 -6.15 2.81 -11.10
C LEU A 162 -5.09 1.91 -11.75
N ASN A 163 -3.83 2.27 -11.58
CA ASN A 163 -2.71 1.59 -12.22
C ASN A 163 -1.66 1.13 -11.21
N ALA A 164 -1.55 1.84 -10.08
CA ALA A 164 -0.56 1.53 -9.06
C ALA A 164 -1.01 2.11 -7.72
N PHE A 165 -0.34 1.66 -6.66
CA PHE A 165 -0.41 2.24 -5.33
C PHE A 165 0.98 2.19 -4.71
N GLY A 166 1.14 2.74 -3.52
CA GLY A 166 2.37 2.56 -2.78
C GLY A 166 2.23 2.82 -1.29
N TRP A 167 3.32 2.57 -0.60
CA TRP A 167 3.43 2.76 0.84
C TRP A 167 4.38 3.91 1.15
N ASP A 168 4.04 4.69 2.17
CA ASP A 168 4.91 5.71 2.74
C ASP A 168 5.21 5.39 4.20
N ILE A 169 6.49 5.14 4.50
CA ILE A 169 6.93 4.85 5.85
C ILE A 169 7.81 5.99 6.32
N MET A 170 7.36 6.72 7.34
CA MET A 170 8.08 7.80 8.02
C MET A 170 9.27 7.27 8.86
N ASN A 171 10.05 6.36 8.30
CA ASN A 171 11.29 5.83 8.81
C ASN A 171 12.18 5.35 7.66
N TYR A 172 13.50 5.40 7.83
CA TYR A 172 14.42 4.79 6.88
C TYR A 172 14.44 3.27 7.08
N LEU A 173 14.09 2.51 6.04
CA LEU A 173 14.12 1.05 6.03
C LEU A 173 15.18 0.54 5.05
N ASP A 174 16.08 -0.31 5.54
CA ASP A 174 17.19 -0.86 4.76
C ASP A 174 16.76 -2.13 3.99
N SER A 175 16.05 -1.93 2.88
CA SER A 175 15.77 -2.99 1.91
C SER A 175 15.87 -2.43 0.48
N PRO A 176 16.41 -3.20 -0.49
CA PRO A 176 16.48 -2.79 -1.89
C PRO A 176 15.10 -2.65 -2.56
N ARG A 177 14.01 -2.95 -1.84
CA ARG A 177 12.63 -2.77 -2.31
C ARG A 177 12.07 -1.38 -2.02
N TYR A 178 12.71 -0.63 -1.12
CA TYR A 178 12.31 0.73 -0.80
C TYR A 178 13.09 1.75 -1.65
N GLU A 179 12.40 2.83 -1.94
CA GLU A 179 12.94 4.04 -2.53
C GLU A 179 13.06 5.10 -1.44
N HIS A 180 14.10 5.93 -1.51
CA HIS A 180 14.33 7.02 -0.57
C HIS A 180 14.29 8.37 -1.32
N PRO A 181 13.09 8.91 -1.57
CA PRO A 181 12.92 10.10 -2.39
C PRO A 181 13.40 11.35 -1.65
N SER A 182 14.17 12.20 -2.34
CA SER A 182 14.63 13.49 -1.81
C SER A 182 13.83 14.70 -2.32
N ALA A 183 12.89 14.48 -3.27
CA ALA A 183 12.21 15.53 -4.01
C ALA A 183 10.68 15.34 -4.06
N PHE A 184 10.01 15.47 -2.92
CA PHE A 184 8.55 15.28 -2.79
C PHE A 184 7.70 16.17 -3.70
N GLY A 185 8.17 17.38 -4.00
CA GLY A 185 7.47 18.32 -4.89
C GLY A 185 7.33 17.84 -6.33
N LEU A 186 7.91 16.68 -6.70
CA LEU A 186 7.68 16.01 -7.97
C LEU A 186 6.38 15.19 -7.99
N PHE A 187 5.91 14.74 -6.82
CA PHE A 187 4.76 13.82 -6.67
C PHE A 187 3.60 14.46 -5.91
N ILE A 188 3.91 15.35 -4.96
CA ILE A 188 2.96 16.07 -4.13
C ILE A 188 2.84 17.50 -4.66
N ASP A 189 1.60 17.98 -4.83
CA ASP A 189 1.38 19.35 -5.32
C ASP A 189 1.65 20.39 -4.23
N THR A 190 0.94 20.28 -3.11
CA THR A 190 1.19 21.07 -1.90
C THR A 190 1.91 20.21 -0.87
N VAL A 191 3.24 20.25 -0.87
CA VAL A 191 4.08 19.46 0.05
C VAL A 191 3.84 19.91 1.50
N PRO A 192 3.39 19.02 2.41
CA PRO A 192 3.29 19.35 3.82
C PRO A 192 4.61 19.87 4.39
N THR A 193 4.56 20.90 5.23
CA THR A 193 5.76 21.47 5.85
C THR A 193 6.50 20.45 6.71
N CYS A 194 5.79 19.44 7.24
CA CYS A 194 6.42 18.42 8.05
C CYS A 194 7.33 17.49 7.21
N LEU A 195 7.09 17.33 5.90
CA LEU A 195 7.91 16.47 5.02
C LEU A 195 9.18 17.17 4.53
N THR A 196 9.26 18.51 4.56
CA THR A 196 10.47 19.22 4.12
C THR A 196 11.66 18.94 5.03
N ASP A 197 11.40 18.67 6.31
CA ASP A 197 12.43 18.41 7.32
C ASP A 197 12.77 16.92 7.46
N GLN A 198 11.98 16.03 6.84
CA GLN A 198 12.03 14.57 7.04
C GLN A 198 12.41 13.79 5.76
N SER A 199 12.83 14.48 4.69
CA SER A 199 13.08 13.84 3.38
C SER A 199 14.17 12.76 3.36
N GLN A 200 15.07 12.75 4.35
CA GLN A 200 16.12 11.72 4.44
C GLN A 200 15.71 10.48 5.23
N SER A 201 14.55 10.50 5.89
CA SER A 201 14.07 9.42 6.75
C SER A 201 12.77 8.80 6.27
N LEU A 202 12.37 9.02 5.00
CA LEU A 202 11.22 8.36 4.40
C LEU A 202 11.66 7.16 3.54
N SER A 203 10.97 6.03 3.71
CA SER A 203 10.98 4.90 2.79
C SER A 203 9.65 4.84 2.06
N THR A 204 9.71 4.74 0.73
CA THR A 204 8.53 4.56 -0.12
C THR A 204 8.62 3.27 -0.92
N MET A 205 7.49 2.68 -1.31
CA MET A 205 7.48 1.56 -2.23
C MET A 205 6.32 1.68 -3.20
N HIS A 206 6.61 1.80 -4.49
CA HIS A 206 5.62 1.75 -5.55
C HIS A 206 5.29 0.30 -5.94
N VAL A 207 4.01 -0.02 -6.09
CA VAL A 207 3.49 -1.30 -6.56
C VAL A 207 2.63 -1.06 -7.80
N TYR A 208 3.12 -1.50 -8.96
CA TYR A 208 2.44 -1.35 -10.25
C TYR A 208 1.55 -2.55 -10.55
N LEU A 209 0.29 -2.28 -10.88
CA LEU A 209 -0.76 -3.25 -11.23
C LEU A 209 -0.87 -3.41 -12.76
N THR A 210 0.27 -3.49 -13.45
CA THR A 210 0.35 -3.60 -14.91
C THR A 210 1.44 -4.56 -15.34
N ASN A 211 1.23 -5.21 -16.49
CA ASN A 211 2.19 -6.15 -17.09
C ASN A 211 3.32 -5.45 -17.87
N GLY A 212 3.24 -4.13 -18.07
CA GLY A 212 4.20 -3.37 -18.88
C GLY A 212 5.32 -2.74 -18.05
N PHE A 213 6.47 -3.41 -17.95
CA PHE A 213 7.69 -2.79 -17.44
C PHE A 213 8.65 -2.43 -18.59
N PRO A 214 9.28 -1.24 -18.58
CA PRO A 214 9.05 -0.16 -17.62
C PRO A 214 7.72 0.55 -17.91
N PRO A 215 7.12 1.21 -16.90
CA PRO A 215 5.88 1.96 -17.05
C PRO A 215 6.06 3.26 -17.85
N PHE A 216 6.87 3.27 -18.92
CA PHE A 216 7.12 4.45 -19.75
C PHE A 216 5.85 5.04 -20.38
N TYR A 217 4.78 4.26 -20.47
CA TYR A 217 3.46 4.68 -20.96
C TYR A 217 2.50 5.08 -19.84
N ASN A 218 2.96 5.13 -18.59
CA ASN A 218 2.20 5.72 -17.50
C ASN A 218 2.28 7.23 -17.62
N HIS A 219 1.18 7.80 -18.06
CA HIS A 219 0.98 9.23 -18.23
C HIS A 219 -0.25 9.65 -17.43
N CYS A 220 -0.45 10.95 -17.36
CA CYS A 220 -1.73 11.53 -17.01
C CYS A 220 -2.31 12.07 -18.32
#